data_AF-A0A7H4M8I4-F1
#
_entry.id   AF-A0A7H4M8I4-F1
#
_cell.length_a   1.000
_cell.length_b   1.000
_cell.length_c   1.000
_cell.angle_alpha   90.00
_cell.angle_beta   90.00
_cell.angle_gamma   90.00
#
_symmetry.space_group_name_H-M   'P 1'
#
loop_
_entity.id
_entity.type
_entity.pdbx_description
1 polymer ?
#
loop_
_entity_poly.entity_id
_entity_poly.type
_entity_poly.pdbx_seq_one_letter_code
_entity_poly.pdbx_strand_id
1 'polypeptide(L)'
;MSRLKKVVADYCDEQGGFIIRTAAEGVHEQEMAADAAYLKRVWTKVMERKKRNQTRYQLYGELALAQRVLRDFADAHLDRIRVDSRLTYEALLEFTAEYIPEMTSKLEHYSGRQPIFDLFDVENENSARAGA
;
A
#
# COMPACT_ATOMS: atom_id res chain seq x y z
N MET A 1 22.91 3.09 -5.91
CA MET A 1 22.84 2.02 -4.89
C MET A 1 23.29 2.45 -3.48
N SER A 2 24.45 3.08 -3.29
CA SER A 2 24.97 3.47 -1.96
C SER A 2 24.04 4.41 -1.17
N ARG A 3 23.37 5.32 -1.89
CA ARG A 3 22.32 6.22 -1.36
C ARG A 3 21.17 5.44 -0.71
N LEU A 4 20.52 4.55 -1.46
CA LEU A 4 19.39 3.73 -0.99
C LEU A 4 19.78 2.79 0.16
N LYS A 5 21.01 2.28 0.17
CA LYS A 5 21.54 1.49 1.30
C LYS A 5 21.54 2.27 2.61
N LYS A 6 21.82 3.58 2.58
CA LYS A 6 21.79 4.41 3.79
C LYS A 6 20.37 4.55 4.33
N VAL A 7 19.39 4.75 3.45
CA VAL A 7 17.98 4.90 3.82
C VAL A 7 17.48 3.67 4.58
N VAL A 8 17.68 2.47 4.01
CA VAL A 8 17.18 1.24 4.64
C VAL A 8 17.98 0.81 5.87
N ALA A 9 19.21 1.32 6.04
CA ALA A 9 20.04 1.00 7.20
C ALA A 9 19.40 1.47 8.51
N ASP A 10 18.68 2.60 8.49
CA ASP A 10 17.96 3.12 9.66
C ASP A 10 16.81 2.20 10.12
N TYR A 11 16.39 1.26 9.27
CA TYR A 11 15.33 0.29 9.56
C TYR A 11 15.87 -1.11 9.91
N CYS A 12 17.18 -1.35 9.73
CA CYS A 12 17.83 -2.60 10.10
C CYS A 12 18.02 -2.66 11.62
N ASP A 13 17.59 -3.77 12.23
CA ASP A 13 17.76 -4.05 13.65
C ASP A 13 18.02 -5.55 13.87
N GLU A 14 17.97 -6.00 15.12
CA GLU A 14 18.15 -7.42 15.48
C GLU A 14 17.09 -8.34 14.84
N GLN A 15 16.00 -7.79 14.30
CA GLN A 15 14.93 -8.56 13.67
C GLN A 15 15.21 -8.84 12.19
N GLY A 16 16.21 -8.18 11.58
CA GLY A 16 16.65 -8.45 10.22
C GLY A 16 17.12 -7.22 9.44
N GLY A 17 17.35 -7.42 8.15
CA GLY A 17 17.78 -6.37 7.22
C GLY A 17 17.09 -6.47 5.85
N PHE A 18 17.48 -5.58 4.94
CA PHE A 18 16.83 -5.41 3.64
C PHE A 18 17.71 -5.86 2.47
N ILE A 19 17.08 -6.45 1.47
CA ILE A 19 17.69 -6.71 0.15
C ILE A 19 17.10 -5.71 -0.84
N ILE A 20 17.93 -4.80 -1.35
CA ILE A 20 17.54 -3.85 -2.38
C ILE A 20 17.55 -4.56 -3.73
N ARG A 21 16.40 -4.60 -4.41
CA ARG A 21 16.21 -5.26 -5.71
C ARG A 21 16.52 -4.29 -6.86
N THR A 22 16.78 -4.84 -8.05
CA THR A 22 17.05 -4.04 -9.28
C THR A 22 15.89 -3.09 -9.62
N ALA A 23 14.66 -3.46 -9.29
CA ALA A 23 13.48 -2.61 -9.45
C ALA A 23 13.54 -1.30 -8.63
N ALA A 24 14.44 -1.19 -7.65
CA ALA A 24 14.66 0.03 -6.88
C ALA A 24 15.61 1.02 -7.57
N GLU A 25 16.10 0.71 -8.77
CA GLU A 25 16.89 1.65 -9.55
C GLU A 25 16.05 2.86 -9.95
N GLY A 26 16.54 4.07 -9.68
CA GLY A 26 15.81 5.32 -9.94
C GLY A 26 14.81 5.73 -8.86
N VAL A 27 14.45 4.84 -7.92
CA VAL A 27 13.49 5.13 -6.84
C VAL A 27 14.01 6.22 -5.91
N HIS A 28 13.12 7.14 -5.52
CA HIS A 28 13.48 8.23 -4.60
C HIS A 28 13.71 7.75 -3.17
N GLU A 29 14.44 8.56 -2.41
CA GLU A 29 14.80 8.26 -1.02
C GLU A 29 13.56 8.07 -0.12
N GLN A 30 12.53 8.90 -0.35
CA GLN A 30 11.28 8.88 0.42
C GLN A 30 10.46 7.62 0.14
N GLU A 31 10.36 7.22 -1.12
CA GLU A 31 9.69 5.97 -1.53
C GLU A 31 10.37 4.75 -0.90
N MET A 32 11.72 4.71 -0.92
CA MET A 32 12.48 3.65 -0.26
C MET A 32 12.25 3.59 1.26
N ALA A 33 12.15 4.75 1.91
CA ALA A 33 11.86 4.84 3.34
C ALA A 33 10.43 4.36 3.65
N ALA A 34 9.46 4.71 2.80
CA ALA A 34 8.08 4.26 2.93
C ALA A 34 7.97 2.72 2.80
N ASP A 35 8.63 2.13 1.80
CA ASP A 35 8.71 0.68 1.61
C ASP A 35 9.34 -0.04 2.82
N ALA A 36 10.45 0.49 3.34
CA ALA A 36 11.11 -0.08 4.51
C ALA A 36 10.20 0.01 5.75
N ALA A 37 9.54 1.15 5.97
CA ALA A 37 8.60 1.34 7.07
C ALA A 37 7.40 0.39 6.97
N TYR A 38 6.83 0.23 5.77
CA TYR A 38 5.75 -0.71 5.50
C TYR A 38 6.15 -2.14 5.86
N LEU A 39 7.31 -2.62 5.37
CA LEU A 39 7.78 -3.98 5.67
C LEU A 39 8.05 -4.20 7.16
N LYS A 40 8.57 -3.19 7.89
CA LYS A 40 8.73 -3.26 9.35
C LYS A 40 7.40 -3.37 10.07
N ARG A 41 6.38 -2.60 9.65
CA ARG A 41 5.02 -2.70 10.23
C ARG A 41 4.42 -4.09 9.98
N VAL A 42 4.53 -4.61 8.76
CA VAL A 42 4.08 -5.97 8.41
C VAL A 42 4.75 -6.99 9.33
N TRP A 43 6.08 -6.95 9.47
CA TRP A 43 6.81 -7.89 10.32
C TRP A 43 6.39 -7.78 11.79
N THR A 44 6.26 -6.56 12.30
CA THR A 44 5.81 -6.30 13.67
C THR A 44 4.43 -6.94 13.91
N LYS A 45 3.48 -6.76 12.98
CA LYS A 45 2.15 -7.37 13.07
C LYS A 45 2.18 -8.88 12.99
N VAL A 46 3.02 -9.47 12.15
CA VAL A 46 3.22 -10.93 12.11
C VAL A 46 3.72 -11.45 13.45
N MET A 47 4.68 -10.76 14.07
CA MET A 47 5.23 -11.15 15.37
C MET A 47 4.26 -10.94 16.53
N GLU A 48 3.49 -9.86 16.53
CA GLU A 48 2.38 -9.63 17.47
C GLU A 48 1.32 -10.73 17.37
N ARG A 49 0.92 -11.04 16.13
CA ARG A 49 -0.01 -12.12 15.81
C ARG A 49 0.54 -13.42 16.36
N LYS A 50 1.75 -13.83 15.98
CA LYS A 50 2.43 -15.07 16.41
C LYS A 50 2.37 -15.33 17.92
N LYS A 51 2.43 -14.28 18.75
CA LYS A 51 2.39 -14.39 20.23
C LYS A 51 0.99 -14.71 20.78
N ARG A 52 -0.06 -14.64 19.98
CA ARG A 52 -1.45 -14.93 20.41
C ARG A 52 -1.63 -16.43 20.63
N ASN A 53 -2.29 -16.79 21.74
CA ASN A 53 -2.55 -18.18 22.16
C ASN A 53 -3.63 -18.94 21.34
N GLN A 54 -3.91 -18.52 20.10
CA GLN A 54 -4.84 -19.23 19.22
C GLN A 54 -4.10 -20.25 18.36
N THR A 55 -4.63 -21.47 18.25
CA THR A 55 -3.89 -22.59 17.62
C THR A 55 -4.00 -22.61 16.09
N ARG A 56 -4.95 -21.90 15.48
CA ARG A 56 -5.15 -21.82 14.03
C ARG A 56 -5.73 -20.47 13.62
N TYR A 57 -4.88 -19.56 13.15
CA TYR A 57 -5.28 -18.26 12.60
C TYR A 57 -4.24 -17.78 11.58
N GLN A 58 -4.67 -16.95 10.63
CA GLN A 58 -3.80 -16.40 9.60
C GLN A 58 -2.85 -15.35 10.20
N LEU A 59 -1.53 -15.55 10.07
CA LEU A 59 -0.52 -14.57 10.50
C LEU A 59 -0.39 -13.44 9.49
N TYR A 60 -0.37 -13.80 8.21
CA TYR A 60 -0.28 -12.91 7.07
C TYR A 60 -0.95 -13.61 5.88
N GLY A 61 -1.69 -12.84 5.09
CA GLY A 61 -2.31 -13.31 3.85
C GLY A 61 -1.83 -12.46 2.68
N GLU A 62 -1.96 -12.99 1.47
CA GLU A 62 -1.69 -12.18 0.29
C GLU A 62 -2.63 -10.98 0.20
N LEU A 63 -2.08 -9.87 -0.26
CA LEU A 63 -2.85 -8.64 -0.45
C LEU A 63 -3.85 -8.82 -1.58
N ALA A 64 -5.09 -8.40 -1.33
CA ALA A 64 -6.09 -8.25 -2.37
C ALA A 64 -5.65 -7.20 -3.40
N LEU A 65 -6.21 -7.25 -4.61
CA LEU A 65 -5.81 -6.36 -5.72
C LEU A 65 -5.82 -4.88 -5.29
N ALA A 66 -6.89 -4.41 -4.65
CA ALA A 66 -7.00 -3.02 -4.22
C ALA A 66 -5.91 -2.63 -3.19
N GLN A 67 -5.57 -3.53 -2.26
CA GLN A 67 -4.50 -3.31 -1.27
C GLN A 67 -3.13 -3.28 -1.93
N ARG A 68 -2.90 -4.13 -2.95
CA ARG A 68 -1.67 -4.12 -3.76
C ARG A 68 -1.51 -2.81 -4.52
N VAL A 69 -2.57 -2.36 -5.19
CA VAL A 69 -2.58 -1.08 -5.90
C VAL A 69 -2.30 0.06 -4.93
N LEU A 70 -2.91 0.07 -3.74
CA LEU A 70 -2.63 1.10 -2.75
C LEU A 70 -1.17 1.03 -2.28
N ARG A 71 -0.63 -0.15 -1.96
CA ARG A 71 0.78 -0.29 -1.56
C ARG A 71 1.74 0.19 -2.65
N ASP A 72 1.47 -0.14 -3.90
CA ASP A 72 2.39 0.08 -5.02
C ASP A 72 2.35 1.51 -5.57
N PHE A 73 1.20 2.19 -5.47
CA PHE A 73 0.97 3.50 -6.11
C PHE A 73 0.62 4.62 -5.13
N ALA A 74 0.30 4.33 -3.87
CA ALA A 74 -0.06 5.39 -2.94
C ALA A 74 1.17 6.12 -2.41
N ASP A 75 1.23 7.43 -2.67
CA ASP A 75 2.30 8.29 -2.19
C ASP A 75 1.78 9.49 -1.38
N ALA A 76 2.72 10.26 -0.83
CA ALA A 76 2.41 11.46 -0.07
C ALA A 76 1.73 12.57 -0.90
N HIS A 77 1.91 12.58 -2.22
CA HIS A 77 1.40 13.60 -3.14
C HIS A 77 -0.05 13.37 -3.59
N LEU A 78 -0.59 12.15 -3.42
CA LEU A 78 -2.00 11.89 -3.67
C LEU A 78 -2.90 12.76 -2.78
N ASP A 79 -3.86 13.44 -3.39
CA ASP A 79 -4.83 14.22 -2.63
C ASP A 79 -5.89 13.32 -1.99
N ARG A 80 -6.49 12.41 -2.78
CA ARG A 80 -7.64 11.59 -2.37
C ARG A 80 -7.65 10.25 -3.10
N ILE A 81 -8.11 9.20 -2.41
CA ILE A 81 -8.33 7.85 -2.95
C ILE A 81 -9.82 7.54 -2.82
N ARG A 82 -10.54 7.52 -3.94
CA ARG A 82 -12.00 7.30 -3.96
C ARG A 82 -12.34 5.85 -4.28
N VAL A 83 -13.26 5.30 -3.49
CA VAL A 83 -13.71 3.90 -3.61
C VAL A 83 -15.24 3.87 -3.60
N ASP A 84 -15.86 3.37 -4.66
CA ASP A 84 -17.32 3.26 -4.81
C ASP A 84 -17.94 2.02 -4.18
N SER A 85 -17.12 1.00 -3.90
CA SER A 85 -17.52 -0.19 -3.16
C SER A 85 -17.32 0.01 -1.66
N ARG A 86 -18.42 -0.03 -0.90
CA ARG A 86 -18.39 0.06 0.58
C ARG A 86 -17.51 -1.01 1.21
N LEU A 87 -17.66 -2.26 0.76
CA LEU A 87 -16.88 -3.39 1.27
C LEU A 87 -15.37 -3.20 1.01
N THR A 88 -15.01 -2.74 -0.18
CA THR A 88 -13.62 -2.49 -0.56
C THR A 88 -13.06 -1.31 0.23
N TYR A 89 -13.84 -0.25 0.43
CA TYR A 89 -13.45 0.90 1.23
C TYR A 89 -13.13 0.50 2.68
N GLU A 90 -14.00 -0.28 3.31
CA GLU A 90 -13.78 -0.75 4.69
C GLU A 90 -12.53 -1.64 4.79
N ALA A 91 -12.35 -2.57 3.85
CA ALA A 91 -11.15 -3.41 3.80
C ALA A 91 -9.86 -2.60 3.56
N LEU A 92 -9.91 -1.53 2.78
CA LEU A 92 -8.79 -0.62 2.57
C LEU A 92 -8.52 0.24 3.79
N LEU A 93 -9.57 0.70 4.48
CA LEU A 93 -9.44 1.50 5.70
C LEU A 93 -8.73 0.72 6.81
N GLU A 94 -9.11 -0.55 7.02
CA GLU A 94 -8.43 -1.46 7.94
C GLU A 94 -6.96 -1.67 7.53
N PHE A 95 -6.73 -1.92 6.24
CA PHE A 95 -5.39 -2.15 5.70
C PHE A 95 -4.47 -0.93 5.87
N THR A 96 -4.93 0.27 5.51
CA THR A 96 -4.11 1.48 5.65
C THR A 96 -3.88 1.82 7.11
N ALA A 97 -4.90 1.69 7.97
CA ALA A 97 -4.72 1.96 9.40
C ALA A 97 -3.65 1.05 10.02
N GLU A 98 -3.55 -0.20 9.55
CA GLU A 98 -2.58 -1.17 10.07
C GLU A 98 -1.16 -1.00 9.48
N TYR A 99 -1.03 -0.77 8.17
CA TYR A 99 0.27 -0.84 7.49
C TYR A 99 0.75 0.48 6.86
N ILE A 100 -0.16 1.37 6.47
CA ILE A 100 0.13 2.63 5.76
C ILE A 100 -0.73 3.77 6.34
N PRO A 101 -0.60 4.09 7.65
CA PRO A 101 -1.50 5.00 8.35
C PRO A 101 -1.58 6.40 7.71
N GLU A 102 -0.49 6.86 7.10
CA GLU A 102 -0.41 8.11 6.33
C GLU A 102 -1.39 8.19 5.15
N MET A 103 -1.89 7.07 4.63
CA MET A 103 -2.90 7.03 3.56
C MET A 103 -4.34 6.93 4.06
N THR A 104 -4.55 6.64 5.35
CA THR A 104 -5.88 6.37 5.90
C THR A 104 -6.79 7.60 5.79
N SER A 105 -6.27 8.79 6.05
CA SER A 105 -7.04 10.05 5.96
C SER A 105 -7.37 10.47 4.53
N LYS A 106 -6.73 9.85 3.53
CA LYS A 106 -6.96 10.14 2.11
C LYS A 106 -8.03 9.25 1.48
N LEU A 107 -8.46 8.18 2.17
CA LEU A 107 -9.51 7.29 1.70
C LEU A 107 -10.88 7.95 1.82
N GLU A 108 -11.65 7.92 0.74
CA GLU A 108 -13.03 8.42 0.69
C GLU A 108 -13.95 7.38 0.07
N HIS A 109 -15.04 7.06 0.77
CA HIS A 109 -16.11 6.27 0.18
C HIS A 109 -16.95 7.16 -0.73
N TYR A 110 -16.95 6.84 -2.02
CA TYR A 110 -17.75 7.53 -3.01
C TYR A 110 -19.13 6.88 -3.11
N SER A 111 -20.18 7.63 -2.76
CA SER A 111 -21.57 7.16 -2.85
C SER A 111 -22.43 8.01 -3.79
N GLY A 112 -21.80 8.68 -4.77
CA GLY A 112 -22.52 9.45 -5.76
C GLY A 112 -23.24 8.57 -6.78
N ARG A 113 -24.22 9.15 -7.48
CA ARG A 113 -25.06 8.43 -8.45
C ARG A 113 -24.37 8.17 -9.78
N GLN A 114 -23.35 8.96 -10.12
CA GLN A 114 -22.61 8.83 -11.36
C GLN A 114 -21.39 7.93 -11.13
N PRO A 115 -21.06 6.99 -12.03
CA PRO A 115 -19.84 6.20 -11.91
C PRO A 115 -18.59 7.07 -11.77
N ILE A 116 -17.60 6.61 -10.97
CA ILE A 116 -16.38 7.38 -10.70
C ILE A 116 -15.64 7.71 -11.99
N PHE A 117 -15.53 6.76 -12.93
CA PHE A 117 -14.78 6.99 -14.17
C PHE A 117 -15.42 8.04 -15.08
N ASP A 118 -16.75 8.07 -15.15
CA ASP A 118 -17.51 9.08 -15.91
C ASP A 118 -17.32 10.48 -15.34
N LEU A 119 -17.17 10.61 -14.02
CA LEU A 119 -16.93 11.91 -13.37
C LEU A 119 -15.57 12.52 -13.73
N PHE A 120 -14.60 11.68 -14.07
CA PHE A 120 -13.22 12.09 -14.35
C PHE A 120 -12.82 11.85 -15.81
N ASP A 121 -13.78 11.54 -16.69
CA ASP A 121 -13.60 11.31 -18.14
C ASP A 121 -12.48 10.29 -18.49
N VAL A 122 -12.25 9.31 -17.61
CA VAL A 122 -11.18 8.31 -17.77
C VAL A 122 -11.55 7.27 -18.85
N GLU A 123 -12.83 7.18 -19.22
CA GLU A 123 -13.30 6.24 -20.24
C GLU A 123 -12.76 6.55 -21.64
N ASN A 124 -12.51 7.83 -21.96
CA ASN A 124 -11.93 8.22 -23.26
C ASN A 124 -10.50 7.70 -23.46
N GLU A 125 -9.70 7.59 -22.39
CA GLU A 125 -8.33 7.02 -22.46
C GLU A 125 -8.32 5.49 -22.49
N ASN A 126 -9.21 4.83 -21.75
CA ASN A 126 -9.26 3.36 -21.71
C ASN A 126 -9.78 2.75 -23.03
N SER A 127 -10.72 3.44 -23.69
CA SER A 127 -11.30 2.98 -24.97
C SER A 127 -10.29 2.96 -26.13
N ALA A 128 -9.28 3.83 -26.10
CA ALA A 128 -8.22 3.88 -27.11
C ALA A 128 -7.23 2.70 -27.01
N ARG A 129 -7.11 2.06 -25.84
CA ARG A 129 -6.23 0.90 -25.62
C ARG A 129 -6.89 -0.45 -25.88
N ALA A 130 -8.22 -0.55 -25.84
CA ALA A 130 -8.94 -1.79 -26.13
C ALA A 130 -9.10 -2.07 -27.64
N GLY A 131 -8.67 -1.15 -28.51
CA GLY A 131 -8.74 -1.26 -29.97
C GLY A 131 -7.41 -1.52 -30.68
N ALA A 132 -6.34 -1.90 -29.96
CA ALA A 132 -5.01 -2.21 -30.50
C ALA A 132 -4.62 -3.67 -30.27
#